data_AF-A0A0Q1AIX6-F1
#
_entry.id   AF-A0A0Q1AIX6-F1
#
_cell.length_a   1.000
_cell.length_b   1.000
_cell.length_c   1.000
_cell.angle_alpha   90.00
_cell.angle_beta   90.00
_cell.angle_gamma   90.00
#
_symmetry.space_group_name_H-M   'P 1'
#
loop_
_entity.id
_entity.type
_entity.pdbx_description
1 polymer ?
#
loop_
_entity_poly.entity_id
_entity_poly.type
_entity_poly.pdbx_seq_one_letter_code
_entity_poly.pdbx_strand_id
1 'polypeptide(L)'
;MTKRRRKIDTQPGAGPVQQSLFDYIQRLNEALRSGADTEGTLNIRERLRLSLNRAIKNCGLSRPQISGEMSHLLGADVTKSIIDSWTAESKEGNRIPAEYLPAFCQVTGSNEPIEILNDAAGMFSLPGPDALRSEIQRLAEQERKIRSEKRKREIFLLEMEGKAPEVKSSKRLLTPRRKKLRGEGAK
;
A
#
# COMPACT_ATOMS: atom_id res chain seq x y z
N MET A 1 -53.82 -1.58 0.33
CA MET A 1 -53.15 -0.66 1.27
C MET A 1 -51.71 -0.45 0.82
N THR A 2 -51.40 0.76 0.35
CA THR A 2 -50.19 1.15 -0.38
C THR A 2 -49.09 1.57 0.60
N LYS A 3 -47.97 0.83 0.67
CA LYS A 3 -46.81 1.17 1.51
C LYS A 3 -46.09 2.39 0.94
N ARG A 4 -46.27 3.55 1.57
CA ARG A 4 -45.54 4.80 1.32
C ARG A 4 -44.05 4.61 1.69
N ARG A 5 -43.15 4.71 0.70
CA ARG A 5 -41.70 4.85 0.92
C ARG A 5 -41.45 6.21 1.60
N ARG A 6 -40.86 6.21 2.80
CA ARG A 6 -40.41 7.44 3.47
C ARG A 6 -39.21 8.00 2.71
N LYS A 7 -39.39 9.15 2.08
CA LYS A 7 -38.31 10.00 1.56
C LYS A 7 -37.55 10.52 2.78
N ILE A 8 -36.24 10.28 2.86
CA ILE A 8 -35.40 10.90 3.89
C ILE A 8 -35.18 12.35 3.42
N ASP A 9 -35.81 13.28 4.11
CA ASP A 9 -35.57 14.71 3.95
C ASP A 9 -34.13 15.01 4.38
N THR A 10 -33.33 15.56 3.47
CA THR A 10 -32.08 16.21 3.83
C THR A 10 -32.36 17.71 3.74
N GLN A 11 -32.93 18.29 4.80
CA GLN A 11 -33.10 19.74 4.89
C GLN A 11 -31.77 20.40 5.28
N PRO A 12 -31.34 21.48 4.59
CA PRO A 12 -30.15 22.22 4.97
C PRO A 12 -30.52 23.26 6.04
N GLY A 13 -30.20 22.98 7.30
CA GLY A 13 -30.31 23.95 8.39
C GLY A 13 -30.78 23.34 9.71
N ALA A 14 -29.97 23.52 10.76
CA ALA A 14 -30.21 23.16 12.16
C ALA A 14 -29.98 21.69 12.57
N GLY A 15 -28.69 21.32 12.72
CA GLY A 15 -28.21 20.14 13.43
C GLY A 15 -26.71 19.92 13.16
N PRO A 16 -25.91 19.34 14.07
CA PRO A 16 -24.52 19.02 13.77
C PRO A 16 -24.53 18.07 12.57
N VAL A 17 -24.00 18.56 11.44
CA VAL A 17 -23.96 17.82 10.18
C VAL A 17 -23.21 16.53 10.45
N GLN A 18 -23.93 15.41 10.49
CA GLN A 18 -23.33 14.10 10.55
C GLN A 18 -22.60 13.91 9.22
N GLN A 19 -21.29 14.20 9.23
CA GLN A 19 -20.46 14.15 8.04
C GLN A 19 -20.53 12.74 7.47
N SER A 20 -20.71 12.64 6.16
CA SER A 20 -20.58 11.36 5.48
C SER A 20 -19.16 10.83 5.74
N LEU A 21 -19.04 9.53 6.00
CA LEU A 21 -17.74 8.86 6.10
C LEU A 21 -16.86 9.19 4.88
N PHE A 22 -17.48 9.36 3.72
CA PHE A 22 -16.78 9.75 2.49
C PHE A 22 -16.17 11.16 2.57
N ASP A 23 -16.93 12.14 3.07
CA ASP A 23 -16.45 13.53 3.25
C ASP A 23 -15.34 13.59 4.30
N TYR A 24 -15.45 12.77 5.35
CA TYR A 24 -14.43 12.67 6.38
C TYR A 24 -13.12 12.09 5.83
N ILE A 25 -13.19 10.98 5.09
CA ILE A 25 -12.02 10.37 4.43
C ILE A 25 -11.41 11.35 3.40
N GLN A 26 -12.25 12.04 2.63
CA GLN A 26 -11.79 13.00 1.63
C GLN A 26 -11.05 14.18 2.27
N ARG A 27 -11.59 14.73 3.37
CA ARG A 27 -10.96 15.82 4.13
C ARG A 27 -9.66 15.39 4.81
N LEU A 28 -9.58 14.17 5.34
CA LEU A 28 -8.34 13.63 5.89
C LEU A 28 -7.27 13.49 4.80
N ASN A 29 -7.67 13.00 3.62
CA ASN A 29 -6.77 12.86 2.48
C ASN A 29 -6.35 14.23 1.91
N GLU A 30 -7.25 15.21 1.91
CA GLU A 30 -6.94 16.61 1.60
C GLU A 30 -6.00 17.21 2.63
N ALA A 31 -6.16 16.98 3.94
CA ALA A 31 -5.23 17.46 4.96
C ALA A 31 -3.84 16.81 4.84
N LEU A 32 -3.78 15.53 4.44
CA LEU A 32 -2.54 14.81 4.14
C LEU A 32 -1.87 15.35 2.86
N ARG A 33 -2.65 15.78 1.86
CA ARG A 33 -2.16 16.32 0.58
C ARG A 33 -1.89 17.81 0.60
N SER A 34 -2.59 18.56 1.44
CA SER A 34 -2.55 20.02 1.51
C SER A 34 -1.37 20.51 2.32
N GLY A 35 -0.40 19.63 2.64
CA GLY A 35 1.01 19.96 2.85
C GLY A 35 1.20 21.39 3.28
N ALA A 36 0.67 21.73 4.46
CA ALA A 36 1.15 22.92 5.12
C ALA A 36 2.55 22.48 5.53
N ASP A 37 3.52 22.80 4.67
CA ASP A 37 4.95 22.78 4.94
C ASP A 37 5.15 23.59 6.20
N THR A 38 4.88 22.94 7.31
CA THR A 38 4.99 23.47 8.64
C THR A 38 6.44 23.24 9.00
N GLU A 39 7.07 24.26 9.56
CA GLU A 39 8.47 24.20 9.89
C GLU A 39 8.74 22.97 10.76
N GLY A 40 9.64 22.09 10.30
CA GLY A 40 10.03 20.89 11.05
C GLY A 40 9.16 19.63 10.88
N THR A 41 8.14 19.59 10.01
CA THR A 41 7.34 18.36 9.78
C THR A 41 8.20 17.16 9.33
N LEU A 42 9.28 17.43 8.59
CA LEU A 42 10.22 16.42 8.12
C LEU A 42 11.39 16.15 9.09
N ASN A 43 11.37 16.75 10.29
CA ASN A 43 12.38 16.49 11.31
C ASN A 43 12.13 15.13 11.98
N ILE A 44 12.65 14.07 11.34
CA ILE A 44 12.51 12.69 11.79
C ILE A 44 13.60 12.24 12.77
N ARG A 45 14.48 13.13 13.23
CA ARG A 45 15.65 12.80 14.07
C ARG A 45 15.28 11.87 15.23
N GLU A 46 14.34 12.31 16.07
CA GLU A 46 13.98 11.57 17.28
C GLU A 46 13.23 10.27 16.95
N ARG A 47 12.36 10.30 15.93
CA ARG A 47 11.65 9.10 15.46
C ARG A 47 12.65 8.04 14.99
N LEU A 48 13.65 8.43 14.22
CA LEU A 48 14.73 7.56 13.75
C LEU A 48 15.55 7.04 14.94
N ARG A 49 16.03 7.89 15.84
CA ARG A 49 16.81 7.48 17.02
C ARG A 49 16.05 6.47 17.90
N LEU A 50 14.75 6.69 18.12
CA LEU A 50 13.91 5.77 18.89
C LEU A 50 13.76 4.42 18.17
N SER A 51 13.59 4.41 16.84
CA SER A 51 13.54 3.17 16.06
C SER A 51 14.83 2.35 16.15
N LEU A 52 16.01 3.01 16.07
CA LEU A 52 17.29 2.33 16.25
C LEU A 52 17.39 1.68 17.64
N ASN A 53 16.97 2.40 18.69
CA ASN A 53 16.95 1.87 20.05
C ASN A 53 15.97 0.71 20.20
N ARG A 54 14.79 0.76 19.57
CA ARG A 54 13.82 -0.35 19.56
C ARG A 54 14.39 -1.57 18.85
N ALA A 55 14.97 -1.39 17.66
CA ALA A 55 15.58 -2.46 16.89
C ALA A 55 16.70 -3.17 17.69
N ILE A 56 17.61 -2.41 18.30
CA ILE A 56 18.68 -2.97 19.14
C ILE A 56 18.10 -3.77 20.33
N LYS A 57 17.08 -3.23 21.00
CA LYS A 57 16.45 -3.91 22.15
C LYS A 57 15.77 -5.23 21.77
N ASN A 58 15.17 -5.30 20.58
CA ASN A 58 14.33 -6.44 20.17
C ASN A 58 15.10 -7.53 19.40
N CYS A 59 16.28 -7.23 18.85
CA CYS A 59 17.03 -8.16 18.00
C CYS A 59 17.78 -9.28 18.77
N GLY A 60 17.88 -9.19 20.10
CA GLY A 60 18.57 -10.19 20.94
C GLY A 60 20.11 -10.15 20.86
N LEU A 61 20.70 -9.27 20.05
CA LEU A 61 22.14 -9.10 19.91
C LEU A 61 22.67 -7.99 20.84
N SER A 62 23.88 -8.16 21.35
CA SER A 62 24.60 -7.10 22.04
C SER A 62 25.14 -6.06 21.05
N ARG A 63 25.32 -4.81 21.49
CA ARG A 63 25.87 -3.73 20.64
C ARG A 63 27.24 -4.07 20.02
N PRO A 64 28.20 -4.71 20.73
CA PRO A 64 29.42 -5.21 20.11
C PRO A 64 29.18 -6.20 18.96
N GLN A 65 28.25 -7.15 19.14
CA GLN A 65 27.91 -8.11 18.08
C GLN A 65 27.32 -7.38 16.87
N ILE A 66 26.37 -6.46 17.10
CA ILE A 66 25.80 -5.65 16.02
C ILE A 66 26.90 -4.88 15.26
N SER A 67 27.84 -4.27 15.99
CA SER A 67 28.94 -3.53 15.36
C SER A 67 29.88 -4.43 14.53
N GLY A 68 30.15 -5.65 15.00
CA GLY A 68 30.96 -6.62 14.26
C GLY A 68 30.28 -7.08 12.97
N GLU A 69 29.01 -7.47 13.05
CA GLU A 69 28.22 -7.89 11.89
C GLU A 69 28.05 -6.75 10.87
N MET A 70 27.77 -5.53 11.35
CA MET A 70 27.70 -4.36 10.48
C MET A 70 29.04 -4.09 9.80
N SER A 71 30.16 -4.21 10.53
CA SER A 71 31.49 -3.99 9.93
C SER A 71 31.79 -5.00 8.84
N HIS A 72 31.40 -6.26 9.05
CA HIS A 72 31.54 -7.32 8.06
C HIS A 72 30.72 -7.02 6.80
N LEU A 73 29.46 -6.62 6.94
CA LEU A 73 28.57 -6.32 5.81
C LEU A 73 28.99 -5.06 5.04
N LEU A 74 29.49 -4.04 5.75
CA LEU A 74 29.84 -2.75 5.16
C LEU A 74 31.27 -2.72 4.59
N GLY A 75 32.15 -3.64 5.02
CA GLY A 75 33.59 -3.55 4.75
C GLY A 75 34.23 -2.31 5.36
N ALA A 76 33.66 -1.79 6.45
CA ALA A 76 34.09 -0.58 7.14
C ALA A 76 34.05 -0.79 8.66
N ASP A 77 34.97 -0.19 9.40
CA ASP A 77 35.04 -0.37 10.85
C ASP A 77 33.92 0.40 11.57
N VAL A 78 32.86 -0.32 11.93
CA VAL A 78 31.79 0.14 12.81
C VAL A 78 32.10 -0.35 14.22
N THR A 79 32.31 0.58 15.15
CA THR A 79 32.58 0.27 16.55
C THR A 79 31.32 0.40 17.42
N LYS A 80 31.31 -0.25 18.59
CA LYS A 80 30.25 -0.05 19.60
C LYS A 80 30.02 1.43 19.92
N SER A 81 31.09 2.22 20.05
CA SER A 81 31.01 3.66 20.33
C SER A 81 30.33 4.45 19.23
N ILE A 82 30.49 4.01 17.97
CA ILE A 82 29.79 4.61 16.82
C ILE A 82 28.29 4.33 16.94
N ILE A 83 27.87 3.09 17.22
CA ILE A 83 26.45 2.75 17.43
C ILE A 83 25.86 3.52 18.62
N ASP A 84 26.59 3.62 19.72
CA ASP A 84 26.18 4.40 20.89
C ASP A 84 26.05 5.89 20.52
N SER A 85 26.86 6.40 19.60
CA SER A 85 26.78 7.78 19.13
C SER A 85 25.50 8.09 18.36
N TRP A 86 25.00 7.14 17.58
CA TRP A 86 23.77 7.31 16.80
C TRP A 86 22.49 7.18 17.65
N THR A 87 22.58 6.50 18.78
CA THR A 87 21.42 6.13 19.61
C THR A 87 21.27 6.97 20.88
N ALA A 88 22.36 7.61 21.33
CA ALA A 88 22.37 8.49 22.49
C ALA A 88 21.58 9.79 22.25
N GLU A 89 20.76 10.16 23.22
CA GLU A 89 19.98 11.41 23.21
C GLU A 89 20.87 12.65 23.40
N SER A 90 21.88 12.55 24.26
CA SER A 90 22.81 13.64 24.61
C SER A 90 23.83 13.98 23.51
N LYS A 91 23.94 13.15 22.47
CA LYS A 91 24.89 13.36 21.37
C LYS A 91 24.20 14.04 20.19
N GLU A 92 24.19 15.37 20.23
CA GLU A 92 23.73 16.18 19.11
C GLU A 92 24.72 16.08 17.93
N GLY A 93 24.21 16.08 16.70
CA GLY A 93 25.03 16.00 15.48
C GLY A 93 25.39 14.60 14.99
N ASN A 94 25.47 13.59 15.87
CA ASN A 94 25.80 12.22 15.44
C ASN A 94 24.56 11.52 14.88
N ARG A 95 24.58 11.19 13.58
CA ARG A 95 23.51 10.48 12.88
C ARG A 95 24.07 9.25 12.20
N ILE A 96 23.25 8.21 12.11
CA ILE A 96 23.57 7.08 11.25
C ILE A 96 23.57 7.56 9.79
N PRO A 97 24.64 7.29 9.03
CA PRO A 97 24.64 7.54 7.59
C PRO A 97 23.59 6.69 6.89
N ALA A 98 22.94 7.23 5.86
CA ALA A 98 21.84 6.54 5.18
C ALA A 98 22.31 5.23 4.52
N GLU A 99 23.54 5.21 4.02
CA GLU A 99 24.21 4.05 3.44
C GLU A 99 24.41 2.88 4.43
N TYR A 100 24.36 3.13 5.74
CA TYR A 100 24.54 2.09 6.77
C TYR A 100 23.22 1.49 7.25
N LEU A 101 22.09 2.12 6.93
CA LEU A 101 20.76 1.64 7.35
C LEU A 101 20.44 0.24 6.82
N PRO A 102 20.74 -0.13 5.56
CA PRO A 102 20.47 -1.49 5.07
C PRO A 102 21.19 -2.56 5.91
N ALA A 103 22.48 -2.35 6.22
CA ALA A 103 23.25 -3.27 7.06
C ALA A 103 22.69 -3.32 8.48
N PHE A 104 22.34 -2.17 9.07
CA PHE A 104 21.72 -2.12 10.40
C PHE A 104 20.40 -2.88 10.44
N CYS A 105 19.50 -2.64 9.48
CA CYS A 105 18.19 -3.29 9.40
C CYS A 105 18.33 -4.80 9.19
N GLN A 106 19.28 -5.24 8.36
CA GLN A 106 19.57 -6.66 8.14
C GLN A 106 20.08 -7.35 9.41
N VAL A 107 21.02 -6.73 10.14
CA VAL A 107 21.60 -7.31 11.37
C VAL A 107 20.59 -7.34 12.51
N THR A 108 19.80 -6.27 12.67
CA THR A 108 18.80 -6.18 13.74
C THR A 108 17.47 -6.85 13.40
N GLY A 109 17.26 -7.24 12.14
CA GLY A 109 16.00 -7.81 11.65
C GLY A 109 14.82 -6.83 11.67
N SER A 110 15.08 -5.51 11.68
CA SER A 110 14.05 -4.48 11.74
C SER A 110 14.18 -3.49 10.59
N ASN A 111 13.13 -3.35 9.77
CA ASN A 111 13.07 -2.38 8.67
C ASN A 111 12.55 -1.00 9.11
N GLU A 112 12.13 -0.86 10.37
CA GLU A 112 11.50 0.35 10.92
C GLU A 112 12.31 1.64 10.65
N PRO A 113 13.67 1.66 10.76
CA PRO A 113 14.44 2.86 10.43
C PRO A 113 14.29 3.31 8.98
N ILE A 114 14.19 2.36 8.03
CA ILE A 114 13.99 2.65 6.60
C ILE A 114 12.54 3.06 6.34
N GLU A 115 11.58 2.41 6.99
CA GLU A 115 10.15 2.78 6.90
C GLU A 115 9.92 4.23 7.34
N ILE A 116 10.58 4.68 8.40
CA ILE A 116 10.51 6.07 8.87
C ILE A 116 11.00 7.08 7.81
N LEU A 117 12.02 6.73 7.03
CA LEU A 117 12.50 7.54 5.91
C LEU A 117 11.49 7.56 4.78
N ASN A 118 10.95 6.40 4.42
CA ASN A 118 9.96 6.26 3.36
C ASN A 118 8.69 7.05 3.70
N ASP A 119 8.17 6.91 4.91
CA ASP A 119 7.00 7.64 5.40
C ASP A 119 7.20 9.15 5.32
N ALA A 120 8.37 9.64 5.71
CA ALA A 120 8.69 11.07 5.64
C ALA A 120 8.82 11.57 4.19
N ALA A 121 9.25 10.71 3.28
CA ALA A 121 9.32 11.00 1.85
C ALA A 121 7.99 10.77 1.11
N GLY A 122 6.92 10.34 1.80
CA GLY A 122 5.63 10.01 1.18
C GLY A 122 5.67 8.74 0.32
N MET A 123 6.62 7.85 0.60
CA MET A 123 6.82 6.58 -0.10
C MET A 123 6.42 5.40 0.79
N PHE A 124 6.13 4.26 0.18
CA PHE A 124 5.93 2.99 0.87
C PHE A 124 7.00 2.00 0.41
N SER A 125 7.65 1.32 1.35
CA SER A 125 8.44 0.13 1.06
C SER A 125 7.55 -1.10 0.99
N LEU A 126 7.74 -1.91 -0.05
CA LEU A 126 7.10 -3.21 -0.19
C LEU A 126 8.18 -4.30 -0.16
N PRO A 127 7.92 -5.47 0.47
CA PRO A 127 8.74 -6.64 0.24
C PRO A 127 8.83 -6.95 -1.26
N GLY A 128 9.97 -7.47 -1.72
CA GLY A 128 10.23 -7.71 -3.14
C GLY A 128 9.09 -8.40 -3.90
N PRO A 129 8.49 -9.49 -3.37
CA PRO A 129 7.35 -10.15 -4.02
C PRO A 129 6.13 -9.24 -4.19
N ASP A 130 5.82 -8.38 -3.21
CA ASP A 130 4.68 -7.47 -3.25
C ASP A 130 4.92 -6.27 -4.17
N ALA A 131 6.17 -5.82 -4.29
CA ALA A 131 6.57 -4.84 -5.30
C ALA A 131 6.34 -5.39 -6.72
N LEU A 132 6.76 -6.64 -6.98
CA LEU A 132 6.55 -7.29 -8.28
C LEU A 132 5.05 -7.51 -8.58
N ARG A 133 4.26 -7.93 -7.59
CA ARG A 133 2.80 -8.04 -7.74
C ARG A 133 2.16 -6.70 -8.13
N SER A 134 2.61 -5.60 -7.52
CA SER A 134 2.13 -4.25 -7.82
C SER A 134 2.50 -3.84 -9.26
N GLU A 135 3.70 -4.19 -9.73
CA GLU A 135 4.13 -3.94 -11.10
C GLU A 135 3.32 -4.77 -12.12
N ILE A 136 3.09 -6.05 -11.85
CA ILE A 136 2.23 -6.92 -12.67
C ILE A 136 0.83 -6.32 -12.78
N GLN A 137 0.25 -5.85 -11.68
CA GLN A 137 -1.07 -5.23 -11.69
C GLN A 137 -1.09 -3.95 -12.53
N ARG A 138 -0.05 -3.11 -12.42
CA ARG A 138 0.10 -1.90 -13.23
C ARG A 138 0.13 -2.23 -14.73
N LEU A 139 0.86 -3.28 -15.12
CA LEU A 139 0.90 -3.75 -16.51
C LEU A 139 -0.47 -4.27 -16.96
N ALA A 140 -1.18 -5.03 -16.13
CA ALA A 140 -2.52 -5.53 -16.44
C ALA A 140 -3.53 -4.38 -16.64
N GLU A 141 -3.41 -3.28 -15.89
CA GLU A 141 -4.22 -2.07 -16.08
C GLU A 141 -3.95 -1.39 -17.41
N GLN A 142 -2.67 -1.28 -17.80
CA GLN A 142 -2.28 -0.74 -19.10
C GLN A 142 -2.81 -1.61 -20.25
N GLU A 143 -2.69 -2.94 -20.12
CA GLU A 143 -3.22 -3.87 -21.10
C GLU A 143 -4.74 -3.72 -21.26
N ARG A 144 -5.49 -3.61 -20.15
CA ARG A 144 -6.95 -3.36 -20.19
C ARG A 144 -7.27 -2.07 -20.93
N LYS A 145 -6.54 -0.98 -20.68
CA LYS A 145 -6.71 0.30 -21.38
C LYS A 145 -6.46 0.14 -22.88
N ILE A 146 -5.32 -0.41 -23.27
CA ILE A 146 -4.95 -0.63 -24.67
C ILE A 146 -5.98 -1.52 -25.37
N ARG A 147 -6.42 -2.60 -24.73
CA ARG A 147 -7.43 -3.51 -25.27
C ARG A 147 -8.77 -2.81 -25.50
N SER A 148 -9.19 -1.96 -24.56
CA SER A 148 -10.42 -1.17 -24.71
C SER A 148 -10.31 -0.18 -25.87
N GLU A 149 -9.17 0.47 -26.03
CA GLU A 149 -8.87 1.43 -27.10
C GLU A 149 -8.79 0.76 -28.48
N LYS A 150 -8.21 -0.44 -28.54
CA LYS A 150 -8.21 -1.27 -29.76
C LYS A 150 -9.63 -1.65 -30.15
N ARG A 151 -10.44 -2.13 -29.19
CA ARG A 151 -11.84 -2.52 -29.44
C ARG A 151 -12.68 -1.35 -29.96
N LYS A 152 -12.51 -0.14 -29.42
CA LYS A 152 -13.19 1.06 -29.92
C LYS A 152 -12.84 1.33 -31.39
N ARG A 153 -11.56 1.23 -31.76
CA ARG A 153 -11.09 1.42 -33.15
C ARG A 153 -11.60 0.33 -34.09
N GLU A 154 -11.65 -0.92 -33.63
CA GLU A 154 -12.22 -2.04 -34.42
C GLU A 154 -13.71 -1.81 -34.72
N ILE A 155 -14.49 -1.37 -33.74
CA ILE A 155 -15.91 -1.05 -33.94
C ILE A 155 -16.05 0.11 -34.93
N PHE A 156 -15.30 1.18 -34.73
CA PHE A 156 -15.31 2.34 -35.63
C PHE A 156 -14.89 1.97 -37.07
N LEU A 157 -13.90 1.09 -37.23
CA LEU A 157 -13.49 0.59 -38.54
C LEU A 157 -14.61 -0.19 -39.22
N LEU A 158 -15.31 -1.07 -38.51
CA LEU A 158 -16.46 -1.81 -39.05
C LEU A 158 -17.57 -0.86 -39.52
N GLU A 159 -17.88 0.17 -38.72
CA GLU A 159 -18.85 1.21 -39.07
C GLU A 159 -18.42 1.96 -40.35
N MET A 160 -17.14 2.32 -40.46
CA MET A 160 -16.58 2.98 -41.65
C MET A 160 -16.57 2.10 -42.90
N GLU A 161 -16.35 0.80 -42.76
CA GLU A 161 -16.40 -0.17 -43.85
C GLU A 161 -17.83 -0.54 -44.30
N GLY A 162 -18.87 0.02 -43.65
CA GLY A 162 -20.27 -0.28 -43.95
C GLY A 162 -20.70 -1.70 -43.55
N LYS A 163 -19.90 -2.40 -42.72
CA LYS A 163 -20.21 -3.73 -42.19
C LYS A 163 -20.81 -3.56 -40.79
N ALA A 164 -22.11 -3.78 -40.66
CA ALA A 164 -22.76 -3.72 -39.35
C ALA A 164 -22.07 -4.71 -38.36
N PRO A 165 -21.78 -4.31 -37.11
CA PRO A 165 -21.14 -5.19 -36.16
C PRO A 165 -22.06 -6.37 -35.83
N GLU A 166 -21.62 -7.60 -36.12
CA GLU A 166 -22.29 -8.81 -35.65
C GLU A 166 -22.22 -8.88 -34.12
N VAL A 167 -23.27 -8.41 -33.45
CA VAL A 167 -23.46 -8.62 -32.02
C VAL A 167 -23.70 -10.12 -31.82
N LYS A 168 -22.66 -10.87 -31.45
CA LYS A 168 -22.81 -12.26 -30.99
C LYS A 168 -23.67 -12.28 -29.72
N SER A 169 -24.97 -12.43 -29.91
CA SER A 169 -25.95 -12.69 -28.86
C SER A 169 -25.58 -13.99 -28.17
N SER A 170 -25.08 -13.89 -26.95
CA SER A 170 -24.82 -15.03 -26.07
C SER A 170 -26.15 -15.64 -25.63
N LYS A 171 -26.82 -16.36 -26.54
CA LYS A 171 -27.94 -17.25 -26.23
C LYS A 171 -27.41 -18.68 -26.12
N ARG A 172 -27.84 -19.36 -25.03
CA ARG A 172 -27.65 -20.78 -24.63
C ARG A 172 -26.42 -20.98 -23.73
N LEU A 173 -26.53 -21.59 -22.55
CA LEU A 173 -27.34 -22.75 -22.18
C LEU A 173 -27.93 -22.63 -20.75
N LEU A 174 -29.26 -22.48 -20.64
CA LEU A 174 -29.99 -23.04 -19.50
C LEU A 174 -30.52 -24.41 -19.96
N THR A 175 -29.88 -25.50 -19.54
CA THR A 175 -30.47 -26.84 -19.65
C THR A 175 -31.40 -27.09 -18.46
N PRO A 176 -32.65 -27.52 -18.67
CA PRO A 176 -33.53 -27.89 -17.57
C PRO A 176 -33.09 -29.24 -16.99
N ARG A 177 -32.72 -29.26 -15.70
CA ARG A 177 -32.51 -30.49 -14.92
C ARG A 177 -33.82 -31.29 -14.90
N ARG A 178 -33.95 -32.30 -15.76
CA ARG A 178 -35.03 -33.29 -15.68
C ARG A 178 -34.84 -34.11 -14.40
N LYS A 179 -35.78 -33.95 -13.45
CA LYS A 179 -36.08 -34.93 -12.41
C LYS A 179 -36.34 -36.29 -13.09
N LYS A 180 -35.61 -37.34 -12.69
CA LYS A 180 -36.05 -38.73 -12.83
C LYS A 180 -36.12 -39.32 -11.42
N LEU A 181 -37.36 -39.54 -10.98
CA LEU A 181 -37.74 -40.25 -9.78
C LEU A 181 -37.95 -41.74 -10.14
N ARG A 182 -37.63 -42.63 -9.17
CA ARG A 182 -37.96 -44.07 -9.04
C ARG A 182 -37.17 -45.05 -9.92
N GLY A 183 -36.74 -46.24 -9.47
CA GLY A 183 -36.95 -47.02 -8.23
C GLY A 183 -35.81 -48.06 -8.08
N GLU A 184 -35.51 -48.52 -6.87
CA GLU A 184 -35.83 -49.87 -6.34
C GLU A 184 -34.84 -51.01 -6.70
N GLY A 185 -34.45 -51.79 -5.68
CA GLY A 185 -33.83 -53.12 -5.81
C GLY A 185 -32.38 -53.21 -5.31
N ALA A 186 -32.12 -53.50 -4.03
CA ALA A 186 -32.02 -54.85 -3.46
C ALA A 186 -30.67 -55.57 -3.75
N LYS A 187 -29.70 -55.43 -2.84
CA LYS A 187 -29.09 -56.50 -2.02
C LYS A 187 -27.94 -55.93 -1.19
#